data_AF-A0AAW0TB05-F1
#
_entry.id   AF-A0AAW0TB05-F1
#
_cell.length_a   1.000
_cell.length_b   1.000
_cell.length_c   1.000
_cell.angle_alpha   90.00
_cell.angle_beta   90.00
_cell.angle_gamma   90.00
#
_symmetry.space_group_name_H-M   'P 1'
#
loop_
_entity.id
_entity.type
_entity.pdbx_description
1 polymer ?
#
loop_
_entity_poly.entity_id
_entity_poly.type
_entity_poly.pdbx_seq_one_letter_code
_entity_poly.pdbx_strand_id
1 'polypeptide(L)'
;MLGRVIGTFLPRLLPATHSTLATYPPHASALLRPLHTSHSRCLKEIVVEEQEGGDTVVKGQYLPSPNAHLLVKPDGEAGKACPLCALDLDVKHTDVLILSQFMRSDGSVLPRRVTGLCSKQQRRITWLVIMAQKAGLMPNLAPATSKRDPSRRYGSKKFNRYFDENTLPK
;
A
#
# COMPACT_ATOMS: atom_id res chain seq x y z
N MET A 1 -47.07 65.99 -22.30
CA MET A 1 -47.39 66.84 -21.14
C MET A 1 -48.88 67.14 -21.14
N LEU A 2 -49.70 66.22 -20.62
CA LEU A 2 -51.16 66.22 -20.39
C LEU A 2 -51.41 64.81 -19.81
N GLY A 3 -52.03 64.53 -18.67
CA GLY A 3 -52.86 65.29 -17.75
C GLY A 3 -53.96 64.33 -17.26
N ARG A 4 -54.12 64.25 -15.93
CA ARG A 4 -55.26 63.68 -15.16
C ARG A 4 -55.44 62.15 -15.07
N VAL A 5 -55.81 61.71 -13.86
CA VAL A 5 -57.08 61.03 -13.44
C VAL A 5 -56.77 60.35 -12.07
N ILE A 6 -57.07 60.98 -10.93
CA ILE A 6 -58.22 60.78 -10.01
C ILE A 6 -58.90 59.40 -10.05
N GLY A 7 -58.80 58.64 -8.95
CA GLY A 7 -59.67 57.51 -8.58
C GLY A 7 -59.14 56.89 -7.27
N THR A 8 -59.67 57.24 -6.09
CA THR A 8 -60.85 56.69 -5.39
C THR A 8 -60.68 55.25 -4.87
N PHE A 9 -61.35 55.04 -3.73
CA PHE A 9 -61.71 53.77 -3.06
C PHE A 9 -60.73 53.18 -2.02
N LEU A 10 -61.05 53.49 -0.75
CA LEU A 10 -60.73 52.69 0.44
C LEU A 10 -61.09 51.20 0.24
N PRO A 11 -60.38 50.29 0.93
CA PRO A 11 -61.04 49.72 2.10
C PRO A 11 -60.12 49.48 3.31
N ARG A 12 -60.72 49.72 4.48
CA ARG A 12 -60.33 49.19 5.78
C ARG A 12 -60.71 47.70 5.81
N LEU A 13 -59.87 46.84 6.40
CA LEU A 13 -60.15 45.57 7.11
C LEU A 13 -58.87 44.70 7.05
N LEU A 14 -58.05 44.68 8.11
CA LEU A 14 -57.96 43.66 9.18
C LEU A 14 -56.72 42.75 9.00
N PRO A 15 -56.24 42.12 10.08
CA PRO A 15 -54.82 42.03 10.40
C PRO A 15 -54.23 40.70 9.96
N ALA A 16 -52.95 40.69 9.62
CA ALA A 16 -52.16 39.48 9.64
C ALA A 16 -50.69 39.85 9.73
N THR A 17 -50.04 39.26 10.72
CA THR A 17 -48.60 39.23 10.93
C THR A 17 -47.89 38.75 9.68
N HIS A 18 -47.25 39.66 8.94
CA HIS A 18 -46.17 39.31 8.03
C HIS A 18 -44.94 39.04 8.91
N SER A 19 -44.39 37.82 8.97
CA SER A 19 -43.51 37.22 7.95
C SER A 19 -42.51 38.28 7.45
N THR A 20 -41.22 38.22 7.70
CA THR A 20 -40.34 37.22 7.07
C THR A 20 -38.89 37.42 7.52
N LEU A 21 -38.20 36.28 7.73
CA LEU A 21 -36.83 35.96 7.27
C LEU A 21 -35.65 36.81 7.83
N ALA A 22 -34.52 36.26 8.27
CA ALA A 22 -33.91 34.97 7.98
C ALA A 22 -32.95 34.58 9.11
N THR A 23 -33.21 33.46 9.77
CA THR A 23 -32.14 32.70 10.43
C THR A 23 -31.85 31.50 9.53
N TYR A 24 -30.80 31.63 8.73
CA TYR A 24 -30.24 30.51 7.98
C TYR A 24 -29.79 29.43 8.97
N PRO A 25 -30.17 28.16 8.79
CA PRO A 25 -29.62 27.07 9.58
C PRO A 25 -28.14 26.88 9.21
N PRO A 26 -27.21 26.77 10.17
CA PRO A 26 -25.94 26.13 9.89
C PRO A 26 -26.19 24.61 9.79
N HIS A 27 -26.62 24.16 8.61
CA HIS A 27 -26.47 22.76 8.22
C HIS A 27 -25.00 22.49 7.93
N ALA A 28 -24.27 22.03 8.93
CA ALA A 28 -23.03 21.28 8.73
C ALA A 28 -22.75 20.45 9.99
N SER A 29 -23.63 19.48 10.27
CA SER A 29 -23.28 18.35 11.13
C SER A 29 -22.19 17.54 10.42
N ALA A 30 -20.93 17.85 10.74
CA ALA A 30 -19.79 17.07 10.29
C ALA A 30 -19.93 15.62 10.81
N LEU A 31 -20.27 14.70 9.91
CA LEU A 31 -20.25 13.27 10.19
C LEU A 31 -18.78 12.86 10.37
N LEU A 32 -18.29 12.89 11.61
CA LEU A 32 -17.03 12.24 11.96
C LEU A 32 -17.24 10.74 11.80
N ARG A 33 -16.80 10.18 10.67
CA ARG A 33 -16.65 8.73 10.51
C ARG A 33 -15.62 8.26 11.55
N PRO A 34 -15.97 7.36 12.49
CA PRO A 34 -14.97 6.79 13.37
C PRO A 34 -13.99 5.96 12.54
N LEU A 35 -12.73 6.37 12.54
CA LEU A 35 -11.65 5.57 11.97
C LEU A 35 -11.36 4.42 12.94
N HIS A 36 -11.86 3.23 12.62
CA HIS A 36 -11.47 2.02 13.34
C HIS A 36 -10.07 1.59 12.91
N THR A 37 -9.09 1.72 13.80
CA THR A 37 -7.78 1.11 13.63
C THR A 37 -7.79 -0.27 14.27
N SER A 38 -7.93 -1.33 13.49
CA SER A 38 -7.73 -2.69 13.99
C SER A 38 -6.25 -2.95 14.26
N HIS A 39 -5.92 -3.68 15.32
CA HIS A 39 -4.55 -4.14 15.60
C HIS A 39 -4.03 -5.01 14.45
N SER A 40 -2.77 -4.84 14.03
CA SER A 40 -2.20 -5.67 12.97
C SER A 40 -2.08 -7.12 13.44
N ARG A 41 -2.90 -8.03 12.89
CA ARG A 41 -2.97 -9.43 13.32
C ARG A 41 -1.82 -10.33 12.85
N CYS A 42 -0.82 -9.80 12.14
CA CYS A 42 0.33 -10.55 11.59
C CYS A 42 -0.06 -11.88 10.92
N LEU A 43 -1.24 -11.91 10.28
CA LEU A 43 -1.78 -13.10 9.63
C LEU A 43 -0.97 -13.39 8.36
N LYS A 44 -0.69 -14.67 8.12
CA LYS A 44 0.12 -15.09 6.98
C LYS A 44 -0.74 -15.40 5.75
N GLU A 45 -1.95 -15.95 5.94
CA GLU A 45 -2.86 -16.26 4.84
C GLU A 45 -4.32 -15.98 5.21
N ILE A 46 -5.07 -15.44 4.25
CA ILE A 46 -6.50 -15.19 4.34
C ILE A 46 -7.15 -16.18 3.37
N VAL A 47 -7.90 -17.14 3.89
CA VAL A 47 -8.64 -18.12 3.10
C VAL A 47 -10.07 -17.59 2.95
N VAL A 48 -10.49 -17.40 1.70
CA VAL A 48 -11.87 -17.01 1.37
C VAL A 48 -12.59 -18.29 0.92
N GLU A 49 -13.57 -18.72 1.70
CA GLU A 49 -14.42 -19.87 1.35
C GLU A 49 -15.81 -19.34 0.96
N GLU A 50 -16.29 -19.70 -0.23
CA GLU A 50 -17.66 -19.48 -0.65
C GLU A 50 -18.49 -20.70 -0.26
N GLN A 51 -19.50 -20.53 0.59
CA GLN A 51 -20.44 -21.60 0.92
C GLN A 51 -21.61 -21.59 -0.07
N GLU A 52 -22.23 -22.75 -0.31
CA GLU A 52 -23.32 -22.97 -1.29
C GLU A 52 -24.57 -22.08 -1.05
N GLY A 53 -24.66 -21.37 0.08
CA GLY A 53 -25.75 -20.47 0.44
C GLY A 53 -25.53 -18.96 0.14
N GLY A 54 -24.43 -18.58 -0.53
CA GLY A 54 -24.15 -17.18 -0.87
C GLY A 54 -23.42 -16.36 0.21
N ASP A 55 -23.05 -16.99 1.33
CA ASP A 55 -22.24 -16.36 2.37
C ASP A 55 -20.74 -16.56 2.06
N THR A 56 -20.00 -15.44 1.98
CA THR A 56 -18.54 -15.45 1.86
C THR A 56 -17.91 -15.44 3.25
N VAL A 57 -17.36 -16.58 3.68
CA VAL A 57 -16.70 -16.70 4.98
C VAL A 57 -15.20 -16.47 4.82
N VAL A 58 -14.71 -15.35 5.36
CA VAL A 58 -13.28 -15.00 5.35
C VAL A 58 -12.61 -15.50 6.63
N LYS A 59 -11.74 -16.52 6.52
CA LYS A 59 -10.98 -17.09 7.64
C LYS A 59 -9.52 -16.65 7.58
N GLY A 60 -8.97 -16.19 8.71
CA GLY A 60 -7.54 -15.94 8.85
C GLY A 60 -6.84 -17.12 9.50
N GLN A 61 -5.88 -17.74 8.81
CA GLN A 61 -5.11 -18.87 9.35
C GLN A 61 -3.65 -18.48 9.59
N TYR A 62 -3.09 -18.95 10.71
CA TYR A 62 -1.66 -18.82 10.99
C TYR A 62 -0.93 -20.04 10.43
N LEU A 63 -0.16 -19.83 9.36
CA LEU A 63 0.64 -20.90 8.75
C LEU A 63 2.12 -20.74 9.10
N PRO A 64 2.81 -21.75 9.65
CA PRO A 64 4.25 -21.67 9.85
C PRO A 64 4.99 -21.62 8.49
N SER A 65 6.21 -21.08 8.45
CA SER A 65 7.04 -21.15 7.23
C SER A 65 7.51 -22.59 7.00
N PRO A 66 7.47 -23.09 5.74
CA PRO A 66 8.00 -24.42 5.44
C PRO A 66 9.51 -24.50 5.77
N ASN A 67 10.20 -23.37 5.61
CA ASN A 67 11.64 -23.24 5.85
C ASN A 67 11.98 -22.89 7.31
N ALA A 68 11.05 -23.05 8.26
CA ALA A 68 11.31 -22.73 9.67
C ALA A 68 12.52 -23.48 10.24
N HIS A 69 12.78 -24.70 9.76
CA HIS A 69 13.91 -25.52 10.16
C HIS A 69 15.28 -25.01 9.65
N LEU A 70 15.30 -24.20 8.59
CA LEU A 70 16.52 -23.65 7.97
C LEU A 70 16.89 -22.27 8.50
N LEU A 71 16.14 -21.77 9.50
CA LEU A 71 16.39 -20.44 10.06
C LEU A 71 17.72 -20.42 10.83
N VAL A 72 18.67 -19.65 10.31
CA VAL A 72 19.94 -19.38 10.98
C VAL A 72 19.67 -18.53 12.21
N LYS A 73 20.05 -19.03 13.39
CA LYS A 73 20.06 -18.27 14.64
C LYS A 73 21.49 -17.77 14.83
N PRO A 74 21.76 -16.46 14.77
CA PRO A 74 23.11 -15.97 15.03
C PRO A 74 23.50 -16.26 16.49
N ASP A 75 24.75 -16.65 16.71
CA ASP A 75 25.28 -17.05 18.02
C ASP A 75 25.43 -15.87 19.01
N GLY A 76 25.34 -14.63 18.51
CA GLY A 76 25.43 -13.41 19.31
C GLY A 76 24.14 -13.05 20.04
N GLU A 77 24.25 -12.28 21.12
CA GLU A 77 23.12 -11.75 21.89
C GLU A 77 22.04 -11.15 20.96
N ALA A 78 20.86 -11.77 20.98
CA ALA A 78 19.71 -11.37 20.19
C ALA A 78 19.38 -9.89 20.46
N GLY A 79 19.62 -9.01 19.47
CA GLY A 79 19.13 -7.63 19.50
C GLY A 79 20.15 -6.52 19.21
N LYS A 80 21.45 -6.83 19.12
CA LYS A 80 22.46 -5.78 18.86
C LYS A 80 22.65 -5.45 17.38
N ALA A 81 22.51 -6.42 16.48
CA ALA A 81 22.80 -6.27 15.06
C ALA A 81 21.67 -6.76 14.16
N CYS A 82 21.56 -6.19 12.95
CA CYS A 82 20.61 -6.65 11.95
C CYS A 82 20.96 -8.06 11.44
N PRO A 83 20.01 -8.86 10.93
CA PRO A 83 20.30 -10.22 10.45
C PRO A 83 21.44 -10.31 9.44
N LEU A 84 21.51 -9.37 8.48
CA LEU A 84 22.61 -9.33 7.51
C LEU A 84 23.94 -8.84 8.11
N CYS A 85 23.87 -7.96 9.10
CA CYS A 85 25.03 -7.41 9.79
C CYS A 85 25.65 -8.46 10.72
N ALA A 86 24.81 -9.28 11.36
CA ALA A 86 25.26 -10.34 12.26
C ALA A 86 25.93 -11.51 11.52
N LEU A 87 25.59 -11.69 10.25
CA LEU A 87 26.16 -12.73 9.39
C LEU A 87 27.31 -12.22 8.52
N ASP A 88 27.63 -10.92 8.57
CA ASP A 88 28.64 -10.26 7.74
C ASP A 88 28.58 -10.64 6.24
N LEU A 89 27.36 -10.74 5.70
CA LEU A 89 27.12 -11.18 4.33
C LEU A 89 27.28 -10.03 3.33
N ASP A 90 28.14 -10.21 2.33
CA ASP A 90 28.23 -9.31 1.18
C ASP A 90 27.26 -9.74 0.07
N VAL A 91 26.07 -9.13 0.05
CA VAL A 91 24.98 -9.50 -0.87
C VAL A 91 25.10 -8.74 -2.20
N LYS A 92 24.99 -9.48 -3.31
CA LYS A 92 24.96 -8.99 -4.69
C LYS A 92 23.56 -9.06 -5.31
N HIS A 93 23.37 -8.41 -6.46
CA HIS A 93 22.08 -8.44 -7.16
C HIS A 93 21.80 -9.80 -7.84
N THR A 94 22.85 -10.61 -8.00
CA THR A 94 22.78 -11.98 -8.52
C THR A 94 22.27 -12.98 -7.50
N ASP A 95 22.30 -12.65 -6.21
CA ASP A 95 22.00 -13.58 -5.11
C ASP A 95 20.50 -13.68 -4.86
N VAL A 96 19.78 -14.17 -5.87
CA VAL A 96 18.30 -14.24 -5.90
C VAL A 96 17.73 -15.02 -4.71
N LEU A 97 18.44 -16.05 -4.24
CA LEU A 97 18.01 -16.87 -3.10
C LEU A 97 17.98 -16.08 -1.79
N ILE A 98 18.90 -15.13 -1.61
CA ILE A 98 18.92 -14.26 -0.42
C ILE A 98 17.90 -13.14 -0.60
N LEU A 99 17.87 -12.50 -1.77
CA LEU A 99 16.96 -11.39 -2.05
C LEU A 99 15.48 -11.80 -1.94
N SER A 100 15.12 -13.01 -2.40
CA SER A 100 13.75 -13.51 -2.36
C SER A 100 13.17 -13.62 -0.94
N GLN A 101 14.01 -13.77 0.09
CA GLN A 101 13.59 -13.83 1.49
C GLN A 101 13.05 -12.48 2.00
N PHE A 102 13.51 -11.37 1.42
CA PHE A 102 13.08 -10.02 1.78
C PHE A 102 11.94 -9.50 0.89
N MET A 103 11.35 -10.37 0.07
CA MET A 103 10.32 -10.02 -0.89
C MET A 103 9.00 -10.74 -0.61
N ARG A 104 7.91 -10.15 -1.09
CA ARG A 104 6.59 -10.80 -1.15
C ARG A 104 6.47 -11.68 -2.39
N SER A 105 5.40 -12.47 -2.46
CA SER A 105 4.96 -13.21 -3.65
C SER A 105 4.93 -12.33 -4.92
N ASP A 106 4.53 -11.08 -4.77
CA ASP A 106 4.32 -10.15 -5.88
C ASP A 106 5.61 -9.46 -6.35
N GLY A 107 6.75 -9.79 -5.73
CA GLY A 107 8.02 -9.15 -6.00
C GLY A 107 8.23 -7.80 -5.31
N SER A 108 7.30 -7.37 -4.44
CA SER A 108 7.49 -6.15 -3.63
C SER A 108 8.40 -6.41 -2.42
N VAL A 109 9.25 -5.45 -2.08
CA VAL A 109 10.16 -5.55 -0.92
C VAL A 109 9.36 -5.42 0.38
N LEU A 110 9.66 -6.27 1.36
CA LEU A 110 9.07 -6.21 2.69
C LEU A 110 9.48 -4.93 3.44
N PRO A 111 8.58 -4.34 4.23
CA PRO A 111 8.88 -3.13 4.99
C PRO A 111 9.88 -3.41 6.13
N ARG A 112 10.70 -2.40 6.48
CA ARG A 112 11.75 -2.50 7.50
C ARG A 112 11.29 -3.07 8.85
N ARG A 113 10.07 -2.71 9.28
CA ARG A 113 9.47 -3.18 10.54
C ARG A 113 9.25 -4.69 10.59
N VAL A 114 9.14 -5.33 9.42
CA VAL A 114 8.96 -6.79 9.28
C VAL A 114 10.32 -7.47 9.08
N THR A 115 11.20 -6.89 8.26
CA THR A 115 12.51 -7.49 7.95
C THR A 115 13.52 -7.37 9.09
N GLY A 116 13.37 -6.40 10.00
CA GLY A 116 14.31 -6.20 11.12
C GLY A 116 15.68 -5.67 10.69
N LEU A 117 15.79 -5.10 9.48
CA LEU A 117 17.06 -4.61 8.94
C LEU A 117 17.40 -3.19 9.38
N CYS A 118 18.70 -2.87 9.43
CA CYS A 118 19.19 -1.50 9.54
C CYS A 118 18.70 -0.64 8.36
N SER A 119 18.58 0.67 8.55
CA SER A 119 18.19 1.60 7.48
C SER A 119 19.10 1.53 6.26
N LYS A 120 20.42 1.40 6.47
CA LYS A 120 21.42 1.23 5.41
C LYS A 120 21.18 -0.05 4.60
N GLN A 121 21.08 -1.19 5.30
CA GLN A 121 20.87 -2.49 4.64
C GLN A 121 19.51 -2.58 3.94
N GLN A 122 18.46 -2.00 4.51
CA GLN A 122 17.15 -1.92 3.86
C GLN A 122 17.21 -1.14 2.53
N ARG A 123 17.94 -0.02 2.49
CA ARG A 123 18.16 0.74 1.25
C ARG A 123 18.95 -0.08 0.24
N ARG A 124 20.04 -0.72 0.69
CA ARG A 124 20.88 -1.57 -0.16
C ARG A 124 20.06 -2.71 -0.79
N ILE A 125 19.31 -3.47 -0.01
CA ILE A 125 18.44 -4.55 -0.52
C ILE A 125 17.42 -4.02 -1.52
N THR A 126 16.77 -2.89 -1.22
CA THR A 126 15.80 -2.29 -2.14
C THR A 126 16.43 -2.05 -3.52
N TRP A 127 17.64 -1.50 -3.57
CA TRP A 127 18.35 -1.31 -4.83
C TRP A 127 18.77 -2.61 -5.50
N LEU A 128 19.29 -3.58 -4.75
CA LEU A 128 19.68 -4.90 -5.29
C LEU A 128 18.48 -5.64 -5.90
N VAL A 129 17.33 -5.59 -5.25
CA VAL A 129 16.09 -6.17 -5.78
C VAL A 129 15.67 -5.47 -7.09
N ILE A 130 15.72 -4.14 -7.14
CA ILE A 130 15.40 -3.39 -8.36
C ILE A 130 16.36 -3.75 -9.50
N MET A 131 17.66 -3.89 -9.21
CA MET A 131 18.67 -4.32 -10.19
C MET A 131 18.38 -5.74 -10.68
N ALA A 132 18.15 -6.69 -9.77
CA ALA A 132 17.83 -8.08 -10.11
C ALA A 132 16.57 -8.21 -10.98
N GLN A 133 15.52 -7.44 -10.68
CA GLN A 133 14.28 -7.40 -11.49
C GLN A 133 14.54 -6.83 -12.89
N LYS A 134 15.31 -5.75 -12.99
CA LYS A 134 15.66 -5.12 -14.28
C LYS A 134 16.59 -6.00 -15.11
N ALA A 135 17.47 -6.76 -14.49
CA ALA A 135 18.34 -7.75 -15.12
C ALA A 135 17.58 -8.99 -15.58
N GLY A 136 16.35 -9.21 -15.07
CA GLY A 136 15.50 -10.34 -15.46
C GLY A 136 15.76 -11.63 -14.67
N LEU A 137 16.42 -11.54 -13.51
CA LEU A 137 16.77 -12.70 -12.68
C LEU A 137 15.58 -13.28 -11.90
N MET A 138 14.46 -12.54 -11.80
CA MET A 138 13.27 -12.92 -11.03
C MET A 138 11.97 -12.87 -11.86
N PRO A 139 11.80 -13.73 -12.89
CA PRO A 139 10.62 -13.70 -13.76
C PRO A 139 9.34 -14.20 -13.07
N ASN A 140 9.47 -15.11 -12.09
CA ASN A 140 8.33 -15.74 -11.42
C ASN A 140 7.54 -14.78 -10.51
N LEU A 141 8.20 -13.74 -10.00
CA LEU A 141 7.61 -12.76 -9.09
C LEU A 141 6.89 -11.62 -9.83
N ALA A 142 6.94 -11.62 -11.16
CA ALA A 142 6.31 -10.57 -11.95
C ALA A 142 4.79 -10.80 -12.03
N PRO A 143 3.96 -9.73 -11.91
CA PRO A 143 2.52 -9.87 -11.97
C PRO A 143 2.08 -10.46 -13.31
N ALA A 144 0.91 -11.10 -13.34
CA ALA A 144 0.39 -11.78 -14.53
C ALA A 144 0.26 -10.84 -15.75
N THR A 145 0.05 -9.54 -15.51
CA THR A 145 -0.05 -8.51 -16.54
C THR A 145 1.30 -8.13 -17.16
N SER A 146 2.41 -8.53 -16.55
CA SER A 146 3.75 -8.21 -17.06
C SER A 146 4.12 -9.09 -18.25
N LYS A 147 4.86 -8.50 -19.20
CA LYS A 147 5.46 -9.25 -20.31
C LYS A 147 6.68 -10.01 -19.78
N ARG A 148 6.44 -11.21 -19.24
CA ARG A 148 7.45 -12.10 -18.64
C ARG A 148 8.63 -12.31 -19.59
N ASP A 149 8.32 -12.63 -20.84
CA ASP A 149 9.29 -12.72 -21.94
C ASP A 149 9.93 -11.35 -22.25
N PRO A 150 11.27 -11.22 -22.14
CA PRO A 150 12.01 -10.00 -22.48
C PRO A 150 11.77 -9.51 -23.91
N SER A 151 11.62 -10.41 -24.88
CA SER A 151 11.51 -10.06 -26.30
C SER A 151 10.28 -9.19 -26.59
N ARG A 152 9.21 -9.36 -25.81
CA ARG A 152 7.92 -8.67 -25.95
C ARG A 152 7.91 -7.29 -25.29
N ARG A 153 8.97 -6.92 -24.56
CA ARG A 153 9.06 -5.65 -23.82
C ARG A 153 9.31 -4.47 -24.76
N TYR A 154 8.77 -3.32 -24.41
CA TYR A 154 8.87 -2.11 -25.23
C TYR A 154 10.26 -1.45 -25.14
N GLY A 155 10.79 -1.02 -26.29
CA GLY A 155 12.01 -0.21 -26.39
C GLY A 155 13.26 -0.90 -25.84
N SER A 156 14.07 -0.17 -25.07
CA SER A 156 15.33 -0.67 -24.52
C SER A 156 15.17 -1.71 -23.40
N LYS A 157 13.94 -2.05 -23.00
CA LYS A 157 13.69 -3.08 -21.97
C LYS A 157 13.80 -4.51 -22.50
N LYS A 158 13.87 -4.68 -23.83
CA LYS A 158 14.05 -5.98 -24.48
C LYS A 158 15.49 -6.52 -24.40
N PHE A 159 16.46 -5.63 -24.22
CA PHE A 159 17.87 -5.98 -24.17
C PHE A 159 18.29 -6.40 -22.77
N ASN A 160 19.27 -7.29 -22.69
CA ASN A 160 19.90 -7.71 -21.45
C ASN A 160 20.54 -6.50 -20.76
N ARG A 161 20.37 -6.42 -19.43
CA ARG A 161 20.92 -5.34 -18.59
C ARG A 161 21.73 -5.95 -17.47
N TYR A 162 22.93 -5.43 -17.26
CA TYR A 162 23.83 -5.83 -16.20
C TYR A 162 24.09 -4.62 -15.30
N PHE A 163 24.33 -4.85 -14.02
CA PHE A 163 24.55 -3.80 -13.02
C PHE A 163 25.83 -4.07 -12.25
N ASP A 164 26.56 -2.99 -11.94
CA ASP A 164 27.72 -3.04 -11.06
C ASP A 164 27.32 -2.58 -9.65
N GLU A 165 27.51 -3.41 -8.63
CA GLU A 165 27.10 -3.09 -7.25
C GLU A 165 27.92 -1.95 -6.64
N ASN A 166 29.12 -1.69 -7.17
CA ASN A 166 30.01 -0.62 -6.72
C ASN A 166 29.41 0.78 -6.92
N THR A 167 28.38 0.91 -7.76
CA THR A 167 27.68 2.17 -8.01
C THR A 167 26.64 2.51 -6.94
N LEU A 168 26.39 1.61 -5.99
CA LEU A 168 25.39 1.81 -4.94
C LEU A 168 25.87 2.75 -3.83
N PRO A 169 24.98 3.59 -3.27
CA PRO A 169 25.30 4.40 -2.10
C PRO A 169 25.54 3.51 -0.87
N LYS A 170 26.72 3.66 -0.26
CA LYS A 170 27.17 2.93 0.94
C LYS A 170 26.60 3.52 2.24
#